data_AF-A0A401TG78-F1
#
_entry.id   AF-A0A401TG78-F1
#
_cell.length_a   1.000
_cell.length_b   1.000
_cell.length_c   1.000
_cell.angle_alpha   90.00
_cell.angle_beta   90.00
_cell.angle_gamma   90.00
#
_symmetry.space_group_name_H-M   'P 1'
#
loop_
_entity.id
_entity.type
_entity.pdbx_description
1 polymer ?
#
loop_
_entity_poly.entity_id
_entity_poly.type
_entity_poly.pdbx_seq_one_letter_code
_entity_poly.pdbx_strand_id
1 'polypeptide(L)'
;EAATNGDFIQFEALVVYYFSKCVDNVTVSRAITSHPNQKPWMTTKVCALLRTHDTSFRADDKTGLITARVNLTWAIKETKRARSQRIHSHFQDSSDTQRVWKGIQTITNHRTASPACACVGDVSLPDELNTFYARV
;
A
#
# COMPACT_ATOMS: atom_id res chain seq x y z
N GLU A 1 -36.28 36.91 -31.77
CA GLU A 1 -35.26 35.84 -31.82
C GLU A 1 -34.88 35.46 -30.39
N ALA A 2 -35.77 34.72 -29.71
CA ALA A 2 -35.61 34.39 -28.27
C ALA A 2 -36.17 32.99 -27.91
N ALA A 3 -37.05 32.43 -28.73
CA ALA A 3 -37.68 31.14 -28.48
C ALA A 3 -36.73 29.94 -28.70
N THR A 4 -35.74 30.06 -29.58
CA THR A 4 -34.82 28.95 -29.93
C THR A 4 -33.71 28.72 -28.91
N ASN A 5 -33.34 29.75 -28.14
CA ASN A 5 -32.27 29.64 -27.15
C ASN A 5 -32.73 28.87 -25.89
N GLY A 6 -34.03 28.95 -25.55
CA GLY A 6 -34.60 28.20 -24.42
C GLY A 6 -34.61 26.69 -24.66
N ASP A 7 -35.02 26.24 -25.85
CA ASP A 7 -35.04 24.82 -26.22
C ASP A 7 -33.63 24.21 -26.30
N PHE A 8 -32.64 24.97 -26.79
CA PHE A 8 -31.24 24.52 -26.83
C PHE A 8 -30.66 24.30 -25.42
N ILE A 9 -30.92 25.23 -24.50
CA ILE A 9 -30.52 25.10 -23.09
C ILE A 9 -31.20 23.90 -22.42
N GLN A 10 -32.45 23.62 -22.80
CA GLN A 10 -33.21 22.48 -22.28
C GLN A 10 -32.67 21.14 -22.79
N PHE A 11 -32.24 21.08 -24.06
CA PHE A 11 -31.60 19.91 -24.65
C PHE A 11 -30.24 19.59 -23.99
N GLU A 12 -29.38 20.59 -23.81
CA GLU A 12 -28.10 20.46 -23.09
C GLU A 12 -28.32 19.91 -21.67
N ALA A 13 -29.30 20.46 -20.93
CA ALA A 13 -29.63 19.99 -19.59
C ALA A 13 -30.11 18.53 -19.58
N LEU A 14 -30.88 18.12 -20.59
CA LEU A 14 -31.37 16.75 -20.76
C LEU A 14 -30.23 15.75 -21.05
N VAL A 15 -29.28 16.14 -21.90
CA VAL A 15 -28.12 15.32 -22.24
C VAL A 15 -27.21 15.16 -21.02
N VAL A 16 -26.92 16.24 -20.29
CA VAL A 16 -26.13 16.19 -19.04
C VAL A 16 -26.84 15.32 -17.99
N TYR A 17 -28.15 15.47 -17.83
CA TYR A 17 -28.96 14.64 -16.93
C TYR A 17 -28.88 13.16 -17.32
N TYR A 18 -29.05 12.83 -18.61
CA TYR A 18 -28.95 11.47 -19.10
C TYR A 18 -27.56 10.85 -18.87
N PHE A 19 -26.48 11.61 -19.09
CA PHE A 19 -25.13 11.16 -18.80
C PHE A 19 -24.93 10.87 -17.30
N SER A 20 -25.37 11.77 -16.42
CA SER A 20 -25.29 11.55 -14.98
C SER A 20 -26.05 10.28 -14.57
N LYS A 21 -27.29 10.12 -15.07
CA LYS A 21 -28.13 8.95 -14.80
C LYS A 21 -27.47 7.66 -15.29
N CYS A 22 -26.83 7.68 -16.45
CA CYS A 22 -26.06 6.56 -16.97
C CYS A 22 -24.85 6.24 -16.08
N VAL A 23 -24.10 7.25 -15.64
CA VAL A 23 -22.96 7.06 -14.74
C VAL A 23 -23.41 6.45 -13.43
N ASP A 24 -24.48 6.94 -12.82
CA ASP A 24 -25.00 6.43 -11.55
C ASP A 24 -25.55 5.00 -11.67
N ASN A 25 -26.17 4.67 -12.82
CA ASN A 25 -26.70 3.33 -13.09
C ASN A 25 -25.63 2.29 -13.43
N VAL A 26 -24.59 2.69 -14.16
CA VAL A 26 -23.58 1.76 -14.71
C VAL A 26 -22.35 1.65 -13.79
N THR A 27 -22.07 2.69 -13.01
CA THR A 27 -20.87 2.75 -12.15
C THR A 27 -21.21 2.37 -10.73
N VAL A 28 -20.66 1.27 -10.24
CA VAL A 28 -20.77 0.91 -8.82
C VAL A 28 -19.63 1.59 -8.05
N SER A 29 -19.98 2.53 -7.17
CA SER A 29 -19.00 3.09 -6.23
C SER A 29 -18.57 2.01 -5.23
N ARG A 30 -17.26 1.80 -5.11
CA ARG A 30 -16.68 0.85 -4.15
C ARG A 30 -15.67 1.58 -3.28
N ALA A 31 -15.87 1.49 -1.97
CA ALA A 31 -14.88 1.94 -1.00
C ALA A 31 -13.72 0.94 -0.99
N ILE A 32 -12.53 1.38 -1.39
CA ILE A 32 -11.31 0.55 -1.33
C ILE A 32 -10.57 0.91 -0.04
N THR A 33 -10.55 -0.01 0.93
CA THR A 33 -9.73 0.13 2.13
C THR A 33 -8.28 -0.23 1.81
N SER A 34 -7.42 0.79 1.69
CA SER A 34 -5.98 0.59 1.55
C SER A 34 -5.38 0.33 2.92
N HIS A 35 -5.00 -0.92 3.21
CA HIS A 35 -4.26 -1.24 4.42
C HIS A 35 -2.79 -0.82 4.28
N PRO A 36 -2.09 -0.49 5.39
CA PRO A 36 -0.64 -0.26 5.40
C PRO A 36 0.15 -1.57 5.20
N ASN A 37 -0.16 -2.33 4.15
CA ASN A 37 0.68 -3.37 3.60
C ASN A 37 1.57 -2.77 2.50
N GLN A 38 2.16 -1.61 2.78
CA GLN A 38 3.17 -1.07 1.88
C GLN A 38 4.33 -2.04 1.89
N LYS A 39 4.63 -2.58 0.71
CA LYS A 39 5.72 -3.52 0.58
C LYS A 39 7.01 -2.83 1.06
N PRO A 40 7.90 -3.49 1.80
CA PRO A 40 9.09 -2.84 2.39
C PRO A 40 10.04 -2.18 1.37
N TRP A 41 9.91 -2.51 0.09
CA TRP A 41 10.66 -1.89 -1.02
C TRP A 41 9.97 -0.64 -1.61
N MET A 42 8.74 -0.30 -1.20
CA MET A 42 8.07 0.96 -1.52
C MET A 42 8.65 2.09 -0.67
N THR A 43 9.83 2.56 -1.05
CA THR A 43 10.49 3.71 -0.45
C THR A 43 9.95 5.02 -1.00
N THR A 44 10.22 6.14 -0.31
CA THR A 44 9.88 7.50 -0.77
C THR A 44 10.40 7.77 -2.19
N LYS A 45 11.60 7.27 -2.52
CA LYS A 45 12.19 7.36 -3.86
C LYS A 45 11.36 6.63 -4.92
N VAL A 46 10.91 5.41 -4.64
CA VAL A 46 10.06 4.63 -5.56
C VAL A 46 8.70 5.31 -5.74
N CYS A 47 8.12 5.84 -4.66
CA CYS A 47 6.88 6.62 -4.73
C CYS A 47 7.02 7.90 -5.57
N ALA A 48 8.15 8.61 -5.45
CA ALA A 48 8.44 9.78 -6.27
C ALA A 48 8.53 9.41 -7.77
N LEU A 49 9.21 8.31 -8.10
CA LEU A 49 9.32 7.82 -9.48
C LEU A 49 7.97 7.36 -10.05
N LEU A 50 7.11 6.76 -9.23
CA LEU A 50 5.73 6.43 -9.63
C LEU A 50 4.93 7.69 -9.96
N ARG A 51 5.08 8.76 -9.16
CA ARG A 51 4.45 10.05 -9.46
C ARG A 51 4.97 10.65 -10.76
N THR A 52 6.29 10.63 -10.99
CA THR A 52 6.88 11.10 -12.24
C THR A 52 6.35 10.33 -13.45
N HIS A 53 6.26 9.00 -13.33
CA HIS A 53 5.67 8.16 -14.37
C HIS A 53 4.22 8.53 -14.66
N ASP A 54 3.39 8.68 -13.61
CA ASP A 54 1.98 9.06 -13.77
C ASP A 54 1.84 10.45 -14.40
N THR A 55 2.66 11.43 -13.98
CA THR A 55 2.67 12.76 -14.60
C THR A 55 3.05 12.72 -16.07
N SER A 56 4.07 11.95 -16.47
CA SER A 56 4.44 11.81 -17.89
C SER A 56 3.36 11.10 -18.70
N PHE A 57 2.68 10.11 -18.11
CA PHE A 57 1.55 9.43 -18.75
C PHE A 57 0.37 10.39 -18.97
N ARG A 58 0.02 11.20 -17.97
CA ARG A 58 -1.06 12.19 -18.08
C ARG A 58 -0.75 13.32 -19.05
N ALA A 59 0.54 13.65 -19.21
CA ALA A 59 1.00 14.66 -20.16
C ALA A 59 1.19 14.13 -21.60
N ASP A 60 0.94 12.84 -21.85
CA ASP A 60 1.21 12.14 -23.13
C ASP A 60 2.67 12.30 -23.63
N ASP A 61 3.62 12.57 -22.73
CA ASP A 61 5.03 12.68 -23.06
C ASP A 61 5.66 11.28 -23.17
N LYS A 62 5.75 10.78 -24.40
CA LYS A 62 6.33 9.47 -24.72
C LYS A 62 7.78 9.33 -24.27
N THR A 63 8.58 10.39 -24.36
CA THR A 63 10.01 10.34 -24.04
C THR A 63 10.24 10.34 -22.53
N GLY A 64 9.52 11.19 -21.80
CA GLY A 64 9.48 11.19 -20.34
C GLY A 64 8.93 9.87 -19.79
N LEU A 65 7.92 9.29 -20.43
CA LEU A 65 7.33 8.01 -20.02
C LEU A 65 8.34 6.85 -20.11
N ILE A 66 9.09 6.74 -21.21
CA ILE A 66 10.14 5.72 -21.37
C ILE A 66 11.20 5.87 -20.27
N THR A 67 11.66 7.10 -20.05
CA THR A 67 12.68 7.41 -19.04
C THR A 67 12.20 7.09 -17.63
N ALA A 68 10.98 7.49 -17.28
CA ALA A 68 10.36 7.21 -15.99
C ALA A 68 10.21 5.70 -15.75
N ARG A 69 9.83 4.92 -16.77
CA ARG A 69 9.73 3.44 -16.68
C ARG A 69 11.08 2.79 -16.39
N VAL A 70 12.14 3.18 -17.09
CA VAL A 70 13.49 2.65 -16.89
C VAL A 70 13.97 2.98 -15.47
N ASN A 71 13.84 4.24 -15.04
CA ASN A 71 14.24 4.68 -13.71
C ASN A 71 13.46 3.98 -12.60
N LEU A 72 12.15 3.80 -12.77
CA LEU A 72 11.30 3.06 -11.83
C LEU A 72 11.73 1.60 -11.71
N THR A 73 11.99 0.94 -12.85
CA THR A 73 12.44 -0.46 -12.87
C THR A 73 13.76 -0.63 -12.12
N TRP A 74 14.72 0.26 -12.37
CA TRP A 74 16.00 0.26 -11.66
C TRP A 74 15.83 0.50 -10.16
N ALA A 75 15.04 1.51 -9.77
CA ALA A 75 14.82 1.80 -8.36
C ALA A 75 14.14 0.64 -7.62
N ILE A 76 13.19 -0.06 -8.24
CA ILE A 76 12.55 -1.24 -7.65
C ILE A 76 13.56 -2.38 -7.50
N LYS A 77 14.39 -2.65 -8.52
CA LYS A 77 15.44 -3.68 -8.43
C LYS A 77 16.43 -3.38 -7.29
N GLU A 78 16.90 -2.14 -7.23
CA GLU A 78 17.87 -1.71 -6.23
C GLU A 78 17.31 -1.76 -4.81
N THR A 79 16.09 -1.25 -4.60
CA THR A 79 15.45 -1.28 -3.27
C THR A 79 15.16 -2.70 -2.81
N LYS A 80 14.72 -3.60 -3.70
CA LYS A 80 14.57 -5.02 -3.38
C LYS A 80 15.90 -5.66 -3.02
N ARG A 81 16.96 -5.41 -3.80
CA ARG A 81 18.31 -5.92 -3.52
C ARG A 81 18.82 -5.45 -2.16
N ALA A 82 18.73 -4.15 -1.90
CA ALA A 82 19.16 -3.56 -0.62
C ALA A 82 18.36 -4.16 0.56
N ARG A 83 17.05 -4.36 0.40
CA ARG A 83 16.23 -5.02 1.42
C ARG A 83 16.69 -6.46 1.64
N SER A 84 16.89 -7.25 0.59
CA SER A 84 17.37 -8.63 0.69
C SER A 84 18.73 -8.68 1.39
N GLN A 85 19.68 -7.82 1.02
CA GLN A 85 20.99 -7.75 1.68
C GLN A 85 20.88 -7.44 3.17
N ARG A 86 19.99 -6.52 3.57
CA ARG A 86 19.70 -6.23 4.98
C ARG A 86 19.10 -7.44 5.70
N ILE A 87 18.25 -8.23 5.05
CA ILE A 87 17.73 -9.48 5.64
C ILE A 87 18.88 -10.46 5.82
N HIS A 88 19.66 -10.72 4.77
CA HIS A 88 20.77 -11.66 4.80
C HIS A 88 21.82 -11.30 5.87
N SER A 89 22.10 -10.02 6.10
CA SER A 89 23.05 -9.59 7.14
C SER A 89 22.62 -9.90 8.58
N HIS A 90 21.35 -10.24 8.81
CA HIS A 90 20.89 -10.77 10.10
C HIS A 90 21.21 -12.26 10.31
N PHE A 91 21.52 -13.00 9.23
CA PHE A 91 21.73 -14.45 9.27
C PHE A 91 23.18 -14.87 8.93
N GLN A 92 24.10 -13.92 8.83
CA GLN A 92 25.52 -14.20 8.52
C GLN A 92 26.28 -14.81 9.69
N ASP A 93 25.89 -14.49 10.92
CA ASP A 93 26.49 -15.00 12.14
C ASP A 93 25.43 -15.77 12.92
N SER A 94 25.54 -17.10 12.93
CA SER A 94 24.58 -17.99 13.60
C SER A 94 24.77 -18.06 15.11
N SER A 95 25.85 -17.48 15.64
CA SER A 95 26.11 -17.46 17.08
C SER A 95 25.23 -16.42 17.81
N ASP A 96 24.85 -15.34 17.14
CA ASP A 96 23.99 -14.29 17.69
C ASP A 96 22.50 -14.60 17.41
N THR A 97 21.90 -15.37 18.34
CA THR A 97 20.48 -15.74 18.28
C THR A 97 19.55 -14.51 18.31
N GLN A 98 19.94 -13.42 18.97
CA GLN A 98 19.14 -12.19 19.04
C GLN A 98 19.05 -11.51 17.66
N ARG A 99 20.16 -11.51 16.91
CA ARG A 99 20.21 -10.94 15.55
C ARG A 99 19.40 -11.76 14.55
N VAL A 100 19.41 -13.09 14.66
CA VAL A 100 18.53 -13.99 13.88
C VAL A 100 17.06 -13.65 14.14
N TRP A 101 16.66 -13.50 15.41
CA TRP A 101 15.29 -13.13 15.78
C TRP A 101 14.88 -11.75 15.23
N LYS A 102 15.78 -10.76 15.24
CA LYS A 102 15.54 -9.47 14.56
C LYS A 102 15.30 -9.64 13.06
N GLY A 103 16.05 -10.53 12.41
CA GLY A 103 15.85 -10.90 11.00
C GLY A 103 14.45 -11.45 10.73
N ILE A 104 14.04 -12.45 11.52
CA ILE A 104 12.70 -13.07 11.46
C ILE A 104 11.60 -12.02 11.67
N GLN A 105 11.74 -11.20 12.70
CA GLN A 105 10.79 -10.12 13.01
C GLN A 105 10.63 -9.14 11.84
N THR A 106 11.74 -8.79 11.18
CA THR A 106 11.72 -7.85 10.06
C THR A 106 11.08 -8.48 8.81
N ILE A 107 11.11 -9.81 8.65
CA ILE A 107 10.45 -10.51 7.54
C ILE A 107 8.93 -10.59 7.78
N THR A 108 8.54 -10.94 9.00
CA THR A 108 7.13 -11.16 9.36
C THR A 108 6.38 -9.85 9.61
N ASN A 109 7.08 -8.71 9.67
CA ASN A 109 6.54 -7.44 10.17
C ASN A 109 5.84 -7.62 11.52
N HIS A 110 6.29 -8.61 12.31
CA HIS A 110 5.70 -8.87 13.61
C HIS A 110 6.04 -7.70 14.52
N ARG A 111 5.02 -6.90 14.83
CA ARG A 111 5.14 -5.86 15.84
C ARG A 111 5.21 -6.57 17.19
N THR A 112 6.38 -6.62 17.80
CA THR A 112 6.44 -6.87 19.24
C THR A 112 5.56 -5.81 19.89
N ALA A 113 4.57 -6.25 20.67
CA ALA A 113 3.71 -5.34 21.39
C ALA A 113 4.61 -4.29 22.07
N SER A 114 4.33 -3.02 21.81
CA SER A 114 5.01 -1.95 22.53
C SER A 114 4.76 -2.22 24.03
N PRO A 115 5.74 -2.05 24.93
CA PRO A 115 5.49 -2.23 26.37
C PRO A 115 4.36 -1.31 26.88
N ALA A 116 4.03 -0.23 26.17
CA ALA A 116 2.87 0.63 26.44
C ALA A 116 1.51 0.00 26.05
N CYS A 117 1.51 -1.12 25.33
CA CYS A 117 0.34 -1.92 24.98
C CYS A 117 0.39 -3.31 25.64
N ALA A 118 1.19 -3.46 26.71
CA ALA A 118 1.01 -4.51 27.71
C ALA A 118 -0.09 -4.06 28.70
N CYS A 119 -1.24 -3.65 28.17
CA CYS A 119 -2.37 -3.28 28.99
C CYS A 119 -3.17 -4.54 29.27
N VAL A 120 -3.11 -5.02 30.51
CA VAL A 120 -4.06 -5.95 31.13
C VAL A 120 -4.06 -7.37 30.52
N GLY A 121 -2.89 -7.98 30.41
CA GLY A 121 -2.84 -9.45 30.46
C GLY A 121 -2.91 -9.86 31.92
N ASP A 122 -3.97 -10.56 32.31
CA ASP A 122 -4.11 -11.13 33.65
C ASP A 122 -2.85 -11.94 33.97
N VAL A 123 -2.14 -11.57 35.05
CA VAL A 123 -0.85 -12.17 35.44
C VAL A 123 -1.00 -13.67 35.70
N SER A 124 -2.23 -14.13 35.96
CA SER A 124 -2.58 -15.55 36.16
C SER A 124 -2.78 -16.35 34.86
N LEU A 125 -2.96 -15.69 33.70
CA LEU A 125 -3.24 -16.36 32.42
C LEU A 125 -2.18 -17.40 32.01
N PRO A 126 -0.86 -17.16 32.17
CA PRO A 126 0.15 -18.15 31.85
C PRO A 126 0.05 -19.41 32.72
N ASP A 127 -0.25 -19.25 34.02
CA ASP A 127 -0.42 -20.36 34.96
C ASP A 127 -1.69 -21.17 34.67
N GLU A 128 -2.78 -20.50 34.26
CA GLU A 128 -4.03 -21.15 33.88
C GLU A 128 -3.86 -21.99 32.61
N LEU A 129 -3.17 -21.45 31.59
CA LEU A 129 -2.83 -22.19 30.37
C LEU A 129 -1.91 -23.37 30.67
N ASN A 130 -0.91 -23.18 31.53
CA ASN A 130 -0.02 -24.26 31.94
C ASN A 130 -0.81 -25.38 32.65
N THR A 131 -1.74 -25.01 33.53
CA THR A 131 -2.61 -25.99 34.22
C THR A 131 -3.58 -26.69 33.26
N PHE A 132 -4.03 -26.02 32.20
CA PHE A 132 -4.93 -26.60 31.20
C PHE A 132 -4.22 -27.61 30.29
N TYR A 133 -3.02 -27.26 29.79
CA TYR A 133 -2.28 -28.10 28.84
C TYR A 133 -1.35 -29.13 29.51
N ALA A 134 -0.93 -28.92 30.75
CA ALA A 134 -0.02 -29.83 31.47
C ALA A 134 -0.72 -30.92 32.28
N ARG A 135 -2.05 -31.12 32.12
CA ARG A 135 -2.75 -32.27 32.71
C ARG A 135 -2.37 -33.55 31.96
N VAL A 136 -1.38 -34.26 32.51
CA VAL A 136 -1.28 -35.74 32.46
C VAL A 136 -2.11 -36.30 33.61
#